data_AF-A0A6J0PS22-F1
#
_entry.id   AF-A0A6J0PS22-F1
#
_cell.length_a   1.000
_cell.length_b   1.000
_cell.length_c   1.000
_cell.angle_alpha   90.00
_cell.angle_beta   90.00
_cell.angle_gamma   90.00
#
_symmetry.space_group_name_H-M   'P 1'
#
loop_
_entity.id
_entity.type
_entity.pdbx_description
1 polymer ?
#
loop_
_entity_poly.entity_id
_entity_poly.type
_entity_poly.pdbx_seq_one_letter_code
_entity_poly.pdbx_strand_id
1 'polypeptide(L)'
;MLEGVADLNLSDCYGKVGVPRQLVITKDPLSIPDAVTKAGLTLPLVAKPLVVDGSAKSHELSLAYDQFSLSKLNPPLVLQEFVNHGGVLFKVYIVGEMIKVMRRFSLPDVNKHEILNNAGVFRVPRVSCAAASADDVDLDPVIAELPPRPLLERLGRDLRRRLGLRLFNIDMIREHGMRDRYYVIDINYFPGYGKMPGYEHIFTDFLLSLVQSKYKRRLSNS
;
A
#
# COMPACT_ATOMS: atom_id res chain seq x y z
N MET A 1 -1.61 -5.80 9.57
CA MET A 1 -0.63 -6.10 8.50
C MET A 1 0.43 -5.01 8.31
N LEU A 2 0.07 -3.72 8.27
CA LEU A 2 1.06 -2.65 8.09
C LEU A 2 1.89 -2.31 9.35
N GLU A 3 1.58 -2.89 10.51
CA GLU A 3 2.35 -2.71 11.75
C GLU A 3 3.84 -3.02 11.56
N GLY A 4 4.17 -4.07 10.78
CA GLY A 4 5.55 -4.41 10.45
C GLY A 4 6.31 -3.34 9.66
N VAL A 5 5.62 -2.38 9.03
CA VAL A 5 6.22 -1.19 8.40
C VAL A 5 6.26 -0.01 9.36
N ALA A 6 5.24 0.19 10.19
CA ALA A 6 5.20 1.29 11.15
C ALA A 6 6.39 1.25 12.15
N ASP A 7 6.85 0.04 12.47
CA ASP A 7 8.01 -0.19 13.34
C ASP A 7 9.37 -0.07 12.62
N LEU A 8 9.37 0.25 11.32
CA LEU A 8 10.58 0.47 10.54
C LEU A 8 10.92 1.96 10.56
N ASN A 9 11.99 2.33 11.27
CA ASN A 9 12.56 3.67 11.15
C ASN A 9 13.38 3.78 9.85
N LEU A 10 12.69 3.81 8.71
CA LEU A 10 13.27 3.97 7.38
C LEU A 10 13.34 5.44 7.00
N SER A 11 14.07 6.21 7.80
CA SER A 11 14.56 7.53 7.42
C SER A 11 16.02 7.37 7.04
N ASP A 12 16.38 7.67 5.80
CA ASP A 12 17.77 7.78 5.36
C ASP A 12 17.91 8.86 4.27
N CYS A 13 19.08 8.92 3.61
CA CYS A 13 19.35 9.88 2.55
C CYS A 13 18.48 9.70 1.31
N TYR A 14 17.73 8.59 1.18
CA TYR A 14 16.86 8.30 0.05
C TYR A 14 15.38 8.60 0.33
N GLY A 15 15.04 8.97 1.57
CA GLY A 15 13.70 9.42 1.96
C GLY A 15 13.19 8.75 3.22
N LYS A 16 11.90 8.96 3.48
CA LYS A 16 11.15 8.46 4.63
C LYS A 16 10.02 7.56 4.17
N VAL A 17 9.98 6.35 4.69
CA VAL A 17 8.85 5.42 4.49
C VAL A 17 8.06 5.33 5.79
N GLY A 18 6.75 5.52 5.70
CA GLY A 18 5.83 5.33 6.82
C GLY A 18 4.56 4.59 6.43
N VAL A 19 3.59 4.62 7.33
CA VAL A 19 2.22 4.15 7.11
C VAL A 19 1.31 5.31 7.50
N PRO A 20 0.26 5.66 6.70
CA PRO A 20 -0.68 6.68 7.12
C PRO A 20 -1.38 6.22 8.40
N ARG A 21 -1.72 7.16 9.29
CA ARG A 21 -2.32 6.78 10.57
C ARG A 21 -3.63 6.05 10.30
N GLN A 22 -3.86 5.03 11.11
CA GLN A 22 -4.98 4.13 10.88
C GLN A 22 -5.50 3.55 12.19
N LEU A 23 -6.76 3.12 12.15
CA LEU A 23 -7.49 2.56 13.27
C LEU A 23 -8.31 1.36 12.79
N VAL A 24 -8.25 0.26 13.53
CA VAL A 24 -9.09 -0.92 13.29
C VAL A 24 -10.36 -0.79 14.10
N ILE A 25 -11.51 -0.89 13.44
CA ILE A 25 -12.83 -0.95 14.08
C ILE A 25 -13.39 -2.35 13.86
N THR A 26 -13.78 -3.03 14.95
CA THR A 26 -14.17 -4.44 14.88
C THR A 26 -15.67 -4.69 14.99
N LYS A 27 -16.43 -3.84 15.69
CA LYS A 27 -17.83 -4.16 16.03
C LYS A 27 -18.80 -3.00 15.86
N ASP A 28 -18.79 -2.02 16.75
CA ASP A 28 -19.88 -1.03 16.85
C ASP A 28 -19.70 0.16 15.88
N PRO A 29 -20.55 0.31 14.85
CA PRO A 29 -20.52 1.47 13.96
C PRO A 29 -20.71 2.80 14.67
N LEU A 30 -21.55 2.83 15.73
CA LEU A 30 -21.89 4.06 16.43
C LEU A 30 -20.68 4.61 17.23
N SER A 31 -19.74 3.75 17.61
CA SER A 31 -18.50 4.14 18.28
C SER A 31 -17.42 4.71 17.35
N ILE A 32 -17.60 4.60 16.02
CA ILE A 32 -16.56 4.98 15.06
C ILE A 32 -16.17 6.45 15.18
N PRO A 33 -17.12 7.42 15.23
CA PRO A 33 -16.76 8.83 15.36
C PRO A 33 -15.88 9.08 16.60
N ASP A 34 -16.33 8.64 17.78
CA ASP A 34 -15.59 8.86 19.02
C ASP A 34 -14.21 8.20 19.01
N ALA A 35 -14.12 6.99 18.44
CA ALA A 35 -12.85 6.28 18.30
C ALA A 35 -11.88 7.02 17.36
N VAL A 36 -12.38 7.59 16.26
CA VAL A 36 -11.60 8.41 15.31
C VAL A 36 -11.12 9.70 15.98
N THR A 37 -11.99 10.40 16.71
CA THR A 37 -11.63 11.62 17.45
C THR A 37 -10.59 11.33 18.53
N LYS A 38 -10.78 10.26 19.30
CA LYS A 38 -9.83 9.84 20.35
C LYS A 38 -8.48 9.42 19.78
N ALA A 39 -8.48 8.74 18.63
CA ALA A 39 -7.26 8.40 17.90
C ALA A 39 -6.62 9.61 17.22
N GLY A 40 -7.36 10.72 17.08
CA GLY A 40 -6.93 11.97 16.47
C GLY A 40 -6.67 11.88 14.97
N LEU A 41 -7.38 11.01 14.24
CA LEU A 41 -7.21 10.87 12.79
C LEU A 41 -7.80 12.07 12.03
N THR A 42 -7.19 12.45 10.92
CA THR A 42 -7.65 13.54 10.06
C THR A 42 -8.46 13.05 8.86
N LEU A 43 -9.58 13.72 8.57
CA LEU A 43 -10.39 13.47 7.37
C LEU A 43 -9.70 14.03 6.11
N PRO A 44 -9.94 13.43 4.92
CA PRO A 44 -10.81 12.28 4.71
C PRO A 44 -10.14 10.94 5.07
N LEU A 45 -10.97 9.93 5.39
CA LEU A 45 -10.52 8.59 5.78
C LEU A 45 -10.91 7.54 4.74
N VAL A 46 -9.95 6.72 4.33
CA VAL A 46 -10.19 5.52 3.52
C VAL A 46 -10.66 4.40 4.44
N ALA A 47 -11.87 3.93 4.24
CA ALA A 47 -12.43 2.75 4.89
C ALA A 47 -12.16 1.50 4.03
N LYS A 48 -11.47 0.52 4.63
CA LYS A 48 -11.12 -0.77 4.03
C LYS A 48 -11.78 -1.90 4.82
N PRO A 49 -12.63 -2.76 4.21
CA PRO A 49 -13.15 -3.94 4.90
C PRO A 49 -12.01 -4.83 5.42
N LEU A 50 -12.15 -5.36 6.65
CA LEU A 50 -11.14 -6.24 7.25
C LEU A 50 -11.30 -7.69 6.78
N VAL A 51 -12.53 -8.10 6.45
CA VAL A 51 -12.81 -9.44 5.92
C VAL A 51 -12.47 -9.47 4.45
N VAL A 52 -11.44 -10.25 4.10
CA VAL A 52 -11.06 -10.55 2.72
C VAL A 52 -11.50 -11.98 2.41
N ASP A 53 -12.78 -12.17 2.09
CA ASP A 53 -13.37 -13.48 1.73
C ASP A 53 -13.24 -13.81 0.24
N GLY A 54 -12.52 -12.98 -0.53
CA GLY A 54 -12.36 -13.12 -1.98
C GLY A 54 -13.59 -12.76 -2.81
N SER A 55 -14.69 -12.36 -2.17
CA SER A 55 -15.88 -11.86 -2.86
C SER A 55 -15.65 -10.46 -3.47
N ALA A 56 -16.50 -10.06 -4.42
CA ALA A 56 -16.43 -8.71 -4.97
C ALA A 56 -16.69 -7.61 -3.92
N LYS A 57 -17.40 -7.93 -2.81
CA LYS A 57 -17.76 -7.00 -1.74
C LYS A 57 -16.62 -6.76 -0.74
N SER A 58 -15.69 -7.70 -0.57
CA SER A 58 -14.57 -7.58 0.37
C SER A 58 -13.44 -6.66 -0.09
N HIS A 59 -13.54 -6.11 -1.29
CA HIS A 59 -12.57 -5.15 -1.86
C HIS A 59 -13.18 -3.77 -2.15
N GLU A 60 -14.39 -3.48 -1.67
CA GLU A 60 -15.03 -2.19 -1.87
C GLU A 60 -14.44 -1.17 -0.90
N LEU A 61 -13.73 -0.17 -1.44
CA LEU A 61 -13.18 0.94 -0.66
C LEU A 61 -14.18 2.09 -0.60
N SER A 62 -14.21 2.78 0.52
CA SER A 62 -14.99 4.01 0.67
C SER A 62 -14.14 5.14 1.23
N LEU A 63 -14.44 6.37 0.84
CA LEU A 63 -13.80 7.57 1.34
C LEU A 63 -14.82 8.37 2.17
N ALA A 64 -14.52 8.55 3.44
CA ALA A 64 -15.35 9.28 4.39
C ALA A 64 -14.81 10.71 4.55
N TYR A 65 -15.67 11.71 4.33
CA TYR A 65 -15.26 13.12 4.33
C TYR A 65 -15.68 13.87 5.60
N ASP A 66 -16.65 13.35 6.34
CA ASP A 66 -17.18 13.98 7.54
C ASP A 66 -17.34 13.00 8.70
N GLN A 67 -17.31 13.55 9.91
CA GLN A 67 -17.36 12.81 11.16
C GLN A 67 -18.72 12.12 11.38
N PHE A 68 -19.82 12.73 10.95
CA PHE A 68 -21.18 12.25 11.19
C PHE A 68 -21.50 11.01 10.36
N SER A 69 -20.95 10.93 9.15
CA SER A 69 -21.18 9.81 8.25
C SER A 69 -20.33 8.59 8.58
N LEU A 70 -19.35 8.69 9.48
CA LEU A 70 -18.53 7.55 9.91
C LEU A 70 -19.35 6.42 10.53
N SER A 71 -20.45 6.73 11.22
CA SER A 71 -21.35 5.73 11.81
C SER A 71 -22.14 4.91 10.79
N LYS A 72 -22.13 5.33 9.51
CA LYS A 72 -22.76 4.60 8.40
C LYS A 72 -21.86 3.50 7.83
N LEU A 73 -20.60 3.43 8.27
CA LEU A 73 -19.67 2.39 7.85
C LEU A 73 -20.00 1.05 8.53
N ASN A 74 -19.64 -0.05 7.90
CA ASN A 74 -19.94 -1.40 8.38
C ASN A 74 -18.64 -2.12 8.82
N PRO A 75 -18.36 -2.23 10.14
CA PRO A 75 -17.26 -3.04 10.66
C PRO A 75 -17.45 -4.55 10.35
N PRO A 76 -16.36 -5.35 10.39
CA PRO A 76 -15.01 -4.95 10.76
C PRO A 76 -14.28 -4.27 9.59
N LEU A 77 -13.56 -3.18 9.88
CA LEU A 77 -12.87 -2.36 8.88
C LEU A 77 -11.62 -1.70 9.45
N VAL A 78 -10.77 -1.19 8.55
CA VAL A 78 -9.66 -0.30 8.85
C VAL A 78 -10.00 1.08 8.30
N LEU A 79 -9.90 2.10 9.16
CA LEU A 79 -9.89 3.51 8.76
C LEU A 79 -8.45 3.96 8.63
N GLN A 80 -8.07 4.53 7.50
CA GLN A 80 -6.72 5.03 7.23
C GLN A 80 -6.80 6.46 6.70
N GLU A 81 -5.95 7.35 7.19
CA GLU A 81 -5.83 8.72 6.66
C GLU A 81 -5.55 8.70 5.16
N PHE A 82 -6.33 9.49 4.40
CA PHE A 82 -6.05 9.72 2.99
C PHE A 82 -4.89 10.69 2.84
N VAL A 83 -3.91 10.31 2.02
CA VAL A 83 -2.76 11.15 1.70
C VAL A 83 -2.84 11.48 0.22
N ASN A 84 -2.88 12.76 -0.13
CA ASN A 84 -2.75 13.20 -1.53
C ASN A 84 -1.42 12.68 -2.09
N HIS A 85 -1.47 12.10 -3.28
CA HIS A 85 -0.34 11.39 -3.91
C HIS A 85 -0.32 11.52 -5.44
N GLY A 86 -1.00 12.52 -6.00
CA GLY A 86 -0.99 12.80 -7.43
C GLY A 86 -1.70 11.74 -8.27
N GLY A 87 -2.53 10.89 -7.67
CA GLY A 87 -3.25 9.82 -8.37
C GLY A 87 -2.37 8.68 -8.87
N VAL A 88 -1.14 8.51 -8.34
CA VAL A 88 -0.21 7.44 -8.75
C VAL A 88 0.18 6.53 -7.59
N LEU A 89 0.01 5.22 -7.82
CA LEU A 89 0.43 4.15 -6.93
C LEU A 89 1.65 3.43 -7.52
N PHE A 90 2.67 3.22 -6.69
CA PHE A 90 3.82 2.37 -7.00
C PHE A 90 3.58 0.96 -6.45
N LYS A 91 3.33 0.02 -7.36
CA LYS A 91 3.24 -1.39 -7.03
C LYS A 91 4.64 -2.00 -7.06
N VAL A 92 5.21 -2.22 -5.88
CA VAL A 92 6.58 -2.74 -5.70
C VAL A 92 6.51 -4.24 -5.47
N TYR A 93 6.84 -5.03 -6.49
CA TYR A 93 6.96 -6.48 -6.40
C TYR A 93 8.32 -6.86 -5.83
N ILE A 94 8.30 -7.75 -4.83
CA ILE A 94 9.49 -8.31 -4.18
C ILE A 94 9.46 -9.83 -4.41
N VAL A 95 10.49 -10.32 -5.13
CA VAL A 95 10.67 -11.73 -5.48
C VAL A 95 12.07 -12.15 -5.05
N GLY A 96 12.19 -12.70 -3.84
CA GLY A 96 13.49 -12.96 -3.23
C GLY A 96 14.26 -11.67 -2.98
N GLU A 97 15.39 -11.48 -3.64
CA GLU A 97 16.17 -10.21 -3.62
C GLU A 97 15.77 -9.26 -4.77
N MET A 98 15.00 -9.73 -5.74
CA MET A 98 14.62 -8.95 -6.91
C MET A 98 13.48 -7.99 -6.59
N ILE A 99 13.59 -6.76 -7.09
CA ILE A 99 12.58 -5.73 -6.95
C ILE A 99 12.16 -5.25 -8.34
N LYS A 100 10.85 -5.18 -8.56
CA LYS A 100 10.26 -4.60 -9.76
C LYS A 100 9.15 -3.62 -9.36
N VAL A 101 9.24 -2.39 -9.84
CA VAL A 101 8.24 -1.34 -9.59
C VAL A 101 7.39 -1.17 -10.83
N MET A 102 6.09 -1.02 -10.64
CA MET A 102 5.13 -0.63 -11.68
C MET A 102 4.31 0.56 -11.22
N ARG A 103 4.00 1.48 -12.14
CA ARG A 103 3.08 2.58 -11.86
C ARG A 103 1.64 2.15 -12.17
N ARG A 104 0.71 2.56 -11.30
CA ARG A 104 -0.72 2.33 -11.43
C ARG A 104 -1.45 3.64 -11.17
N PHE A 105 -2.54 3.87 -11.89
CA PHE A 105 -3.49 4.91 -11.49
C PHE A 105 -4.09 4.58 -10.13
N SER A 106 -4.32 5.62 -9.35
CA SER A 106 -4.84 5.59 -7.99
C SER A 106 -5.93 6.65 -7.85
N LEU A 107 -6.38 6.87 -6.62
CA LEU A 107 -7.39 7.89 -6.33
C LEU A 107 -6.82 9.29 -6.56
N PRO A 108 -7.58 10.18 -7.24
CA PRO A 108 -7.14 11.54 -7.43
C PRO A 108 -7.00 12.25 -6.09
N ASP A 109 -6.20 13.31 -6.08
CA ASP A 109 -6.04 14.15 -4.90
C ASP A 109 -7.36 14.81 -4.53
N VAL A 110 -7.56 14.94 -3.21
CA VAL A 110 -8.72 15.63 -2.65
C VAL A 110 -8.32 17.06 -2.31
N ASN A 111 -9.10 18.02 -2.78
CA ASN A 111 -8.86 19.44 -2.46
C ASN A 111 -9.67 19.90 -1.23
N LYS A 112 -9.26 21.02 -0.61
CA LYS A 112 -9.94 21.55 0.58
C LYS A 112 -11.42 21.91 0.34
N HIS A 113 -11.77 22.34 -0.86
CA HIS A 113 -13.16 22.67 -1.21
C HIS A 113 -14.02 21.42 -1.30
N GLU A 114 -13.51 20.32 -1.83
CA GLU A 114 -14.17 19.01 -1.83
C GLU A 114 -14.35 18.48 -0.41
N ILE A 115 -13.38 18.67 0.49
CA ILE A 115 -13.55 18.30 1.90
C ILE A 115 -14.67 19.10 2.57
N LEU A 116 -14.78 20.39 2.25
CA LEU A 116 -15.81 21.27 2.82
C LEU A 116 -17.21 21.04 2.20
N ASN A 117 -17.27 20.69 0.92
CA ASN A 117 -18.53 20.57 0.17
C ASN A 117 -19.06 19.13 0.12
N ASN A 118 -18.21 18.12 0.34
CA ASN A 118 -18.64 16.72 0.37
C ASN A 118 -18.96 16.31 1.80
N ALA A 119 -20.24 16.11 2.07
CA ALA A 119 -20.70 15.39 3.25
C ALA A 119 -21.09 13.97 2.83
N GLY A 120 -20.52 12.97 3.49
CA GLY A 120 -20.87 11.58 3.28
C GLY A 120 -19.70 10.60 3.31
N VAL A 121 -20.08 9.34 3.12
CA VAL A 121 -19.18 8.26 2.73
C VAL A 121 -19.45 7.97 1.27
N PHE A 122 -18.42 8.13 0.44
CA PHE A 122 -18.50 7.86 -0.99
C PHE A 122 -17.80 6.55 -1.29
N ARG A 123 -18.53 5.65 -1.95
CA ARG A 123 -17.93 4.44 -2.49
C ARG A 123 -16.96 4.85 -3.58
N VAL A 124 -15.74 4.39 -3.43
CA VAL A 124 -14.71 4.64 -4.41
C VAL A 124 -14.87 3.55 -5.47
N PRO A 125 -14.98 3.91 -6.77
CA PRO A 125 -14.92 2.92 -7.82
C PRO A 125 -13.68 2.06 -7.62
N ARG A 126 -13.67 0.86 -8.18
CA ARG A 126 -12.54 -0.07 -8.10
C ARG A 126 -11.34 0.45 -8.92
N VAL A 127 -10.84 1.66 -8.66
CA VAL A 127 -9.75 2.30 -9.41
C VAL A 127 -8.46 1.50 -9.25
N SER A 128 -8.29 0.80 -8.12
CA SER A 128 -7.22 -0.20 -7.93
C SER A 128 -7.45 -1.51 -8.69
N CYS A 129 -8.68 -1.80 -9.15
CA CYS A 129 -9.02 -2.89 -10.05
C CYS A 129 -9.07 -2.46 -11.54
N ALA A 130 -9.01 -1.17 -11.84
CA ALA A 130 -8.68 -0.63 -13.17
C ALA A 130 -7.16 -0.44 -13.26
N ALA A 131 -6.35 -1.49 -13.10
CA ALA A 131 -5.77 -2.28 -14.20
C ALA A 131 -4.93 -1.51 -15.25
N ALA A 132 -5.15 -0.22 -15.49
CA ALA A 132 -4.37 0.55 -16.43
C ALA A 132 -2.98 0.77 -15.85
N SER A 133 -1.99 0.23 -16.55
CA SER A 133 -0.60 0.64 -16.38
C SER A 133 -0.54 2.15 -16.54
N ALA A 134 0.11 2.83 -15.60
CA ALA A 134 0.50 4.23 -15.78
C ALA A 134 1.93 4.34 -16.30
N ASP A 135 2.55 3.22 -16.70
CA ASP A 135 3.94 3.22 -17.16
C ASP A 135 4.11 3.86 -18.55
N ASP A 136 3.09 3.77 -19.40
CA ASP A 136 3.09 4.23 -20.80
C ASP A 136 2.44 5.61 -20.99
N VAL A 137 2.07 6.28 -19.90
CA VAL A 137 1.41 7.60 -19.93
C VAL A 137 2.41 8.68 -19.58
N ASP A 138 2.36 9.80 -20.31
CA ASP A 138 3.13 10.99 -20.01
C ASP A 138 2.53 11.68 -18.78
N LEU A 139 3.12 11.40 -17.62
CA LEU A 139 2.75 11.94 -16.33
C LEU A 139 3.79 12.98 -15.91
N ASP A 140 3.38 13.94 -15.09
CA ASP A 140 4.31 14.90 -14.49
C ASP A 140 5.50 14.15 -13.86
N PRO A 141 6.75 14.43 -14.28
CA PRO A 141 7.94 13.77 -13.75
C PRO A 141 8.03 13.83 -12.23
N VAL A 142 7.55 14.91 -11.60
CA VAL A 142 7.54 15.10 -10.16
C VAL A 142 6.61 14.10 -9.46
N ILE A 143 5.55 13.64 -10.13
CA ILE A 143 4.59 12.67 -9.62
C ILE A 143 5.01 11.24 -10.00
N ALA A 144 5.55 11.05 -11.21
CA ALA A 144 5.82 9.73 -11.79
C ALA A 144 7.21 9.17 -11.52
N GLU A 145 8.15 9.96 -11.01
CA GLU A 145 9.48 9.47 -10.61
C GLU A 145 9.36 8.28 -9.65
N LEU A 146 10.08 7.20 -9.95
CA LEU A 146 10.03 5.97 -9.16
C LEU A 146 10.71 6.18 -7.79
N PRO A 147 10.24 5.51 -6.72
CA PRO A 147 10.94 5.51 -5.45
C PRO A 147 12.40 5.03 -5.62
N PRO A 148 13.37 5.66 -4.93
CA PRO A 148 14.78 5.30 -5.09
C PRO A 148 15.03 3.82 -4.84
N ARG A 149 15.76 3.17 -5.74
CA ARG A 149 16.06 1.75 -5.64
C ARG A 149 16.73 1.36 -4.30
N PRO A 150 17.70 2.11 -3.74
CA PRO A 150 18.29 1.79 -2.44
C PRO A 150 17.27 1.78 -1.29
N LEU A 151 16.30 2.70 -1.32
CA LEU A 151 15.19 2.76 -0.35
C LEU A 151 14.36 1.47 -0.41
N LEU A 152 14.00 1.03 -1.62
CA LEU A 152 13.22 -0.18 -1.85
C LEU A 152 13.99 -1.45 -1.48
N GLU A 153 15.29 -1.52 -1.76
CA GLU A 153 16.15 -2.65 -1.39
C GLU A 153 16.24 -2.82 0.12
N ARG A 154 16.35 -1.71 0.87
CA ARG A 154 16.34 -1.71 2.33
C ARG A 154 14.97 -2.13 2.87
N LEU A 155 13.90 -1.48 2.42
CA LEU A 155 12.53 -1.81 2.81
C LEU A 155 12.19 -3.29 2.54
N GLY A 156 12.50 -3.77 1.34
CA GLY A 156 12.26 -5.16 0.95
C GLY A 156 13.08 -6.15 1.76
N ARG A 157 14.33 -5.84 2.11
CA ARG A 157 15.15 -6.68 3.01
C ARG A 157 14.53 -6.78 4.41
N ASP A 158 14.14 -5.64 4.99
CA ASP A 158 13.63 -5.60 6.36
C ASP A 158 12.26 -6.27 6.47
N LEU A 159 11.36 -6.04 5.50
CA LEU A 159 10.07 -6.71 5.46
C LEU A 159 10.19 -8.22 5.26
N ARG A 160 11.12 -8.70 4.41
CA ARG A 160 11.38 -10.14 4.27
C ARG A 160 11.81 -10.78 5.58
N ARG A 161 12.71 -10.12 6.32
CA ARG A 161 13.19 -10.62 7.62
C ARG A 161 12.08 -10.65 8.66
N ARG A 162 11.28 -9.58 8.77
CA ARG A 162 10.23 -9.45 9.78
C ARG A 162 9.02 -10.33 9.49
N LEU A 163 8.57 -10.38 8.24
CA LEU A 163 7.37 -11.12 7.84
C LEU A 163 7.67 -12.60 7.51
N GLY A 164 8.94 -12.97 7.34
CA GLY A 164 9.33 -14.31 6.88
C GLY A 164 8.91 -14.61 5.43
N LEU A 165 8.50 -13.60 4.68
CA LEU A 165 8.02 -13.72 3.31
C LEU A 165 9.16 -13.56 2.31
N ARG A 166 8.98 -14.11 1.11
CA ARG A 166 9.88 -13.86 -0.03
C ARG A 166 9.19 -13.47 -1.33
N LEU A 167 7.86 -13.66 -1.39
CA LEU A 167 7.02 -13.37 -2.54
C LEU A 167 5.86 -12.53 -2.05
N PHE A 168 5.94 -11.22 -2.27
CA PHE A 168 4.91 -10.27 -1.91
C PHE A 168 5.05 -9.02 -2.76
N ASN A 169 4.02 -8.18 -2.78
CA ASN A 169 4.16 -6.81 -3.24
C ASN A 169 3.72 -5.84 -2.16
N ILE A 170 4.20 -4.62 -2.32
CA ILE A 170 3.85 -3.47 -1.51
C ILE A 170 3.16 -2.48 -2.42
N ASP A 171 2.03 -1.96 -1.97
CA ASP A 171 1.37 -0.84 -2.62
C ASP A 171 1.82 0.43 -1.87
N MET A 172 2.60 1.27 -2.57
CA MET A 172 3.26 2.45 -2.02
C MET A 172 2.80 3.71 -2.75
N ILE A 173 2.57 4.78 -2.01
CA ILE A 173 2.27 6.12 -2.54
C ILE A 173 3.35 7.11 -2.10
N ARG A 174 3.54 8.18 -2.89
CA ARG A 174 4.38 9.32 -2.51
C ARG A 174 3.49 10.51 -2.20
N GLU A 175 3.75 11.20 -1.09
CA GLU A 175 2.97 12.37 -0.71
C GLU A 175 3.12 13.50 -1.72
N HIS A 176 2.01 14.03 -2.22
CA HIS A 176 2.00 15.10 -3.19
C HIS A 176 2.73 16.33 -2.64
N GLY A 177 3.66 16.88 -3.41
CA GLY A 177 4.46 18.04 -3.03
C GLY A 177 5.70 17.70 -2.18
N MET A 178 5.87 16.44 -1.76
CA MET A 178 7.05 15.96 -1.03
C MET A 178 7.78 14.91 -1.86
N ARG A 179 9.03 15.16 -2.25
CA ARG A 179 9.78 14.23 -3.11
C ARG A 179 10.23 12.96 -2.40
N ASP A 180 10.45 13.05 -1.10
CA ASP A 180 11.15 12.04 -0.29
C ASP A 180 10.25 11.36 0.75
N ARG A 181 8.94 11.60 0.75
CA ARG A 181 8.00 11.03 1.73
C ARG A 181 7.07 10.01 1.09
N TYR A 182 7.23 8.76 1.50
CA TYR A 182 6.52 7.60 0.97
C TYR A 182 5.69 6.92 2.05
N TYR A 183 4.57 6.33 1.64
CA TYR A 183 3.69 5.57 2.51
C TYR A 183 3.38 4.22 1.92
N VAL A 184 3.50 3.18 2.75
CA VAL A 184 2.95 1.87 2.42
C VAL A 184 1.49 1.83 2.85
N ILE A 185 0.60 1.54 1.90
CA ILE A 185 -0.84 1.51 2.14
C ILE A 185 -1.43 0.10 2.10
N ASP A 186 -0.73 -0.86 1.51
CA ASP A 186 -1.12 -2.26 1.50
C ASP A 186 0.08 -3.21 1.24
N ILE A 187 -0.01 -4.46 1.71
CA ILE A 187 0.94 -5.54 1.45
C ILE A 187 0.15 -6.79 1.10
N ASN A 188 0.40 -7.37 -0.08
CA ASN A 188 -0.24 -8.61 -0.48
C ASN A 188 0.76 -9.76 -0.54
N TYR A 189 0.39 -10.91 0.03
CA TYR A 189 1.20 -12.12 0.03
C TYR A 189 0.94 -12.88 -1.26
N PHE A 190 2.01 -13.25 -1.97
CA PHE A 190 1.91 -13.96 -3.25
C PHE A 190 0.86 -13.34 -4.20
N PRO A 191 1.06 -12.09 -4.65
CA PRO A 191 0.11 -11.42 -5.53
C PRO A 191 0.04 -12.07 -6.92
N GLY A 192 -0.89 -11.62 -7.75
CA GLY A 192 -0.86 -11.91 -9.18
C GLY A 192 0.35 -11.25 -9.86
N TYR A 193 1.24 -12.08 -10.43
CA TYR A 193 2.43 -11.64 -11.15
C TYR A 193 2.27 -11.57 -12.68
N GLY A 194 1.17 -12.08 -13.23
CA GLY A 194 0.98 -12.13 -14.70
C GLY A 194 0.94 -10.77 -15.40
N LYS A 195 0.83 -9.66 -14.66
CA LYS A 195 0.92 -8.29 -15.20
C LYS A 195 2.32 -7.67 -15.02
N MET A 196 3.26 -8.38 -14.41
CA MET A 196 4.63 -7.92 -14.20
C MET A 196 5.48 -8.29 -15.43
N PRO A 197 6.07 -7.33 -16.15
CA PRO A 197 6.89 -7.63 -17.32
C PRO A 197 8.08 -8.54 -16.96
N GLY A 198 8.25 -9.63 -17.71
CA GLY A 198 9.32 -10.61 -17.50
C GLY A 198 9.18 -11.44 -16.23
N TYR A 199 7.96 -11.63 -15.72
CA TYR A 199 7.73 -12.40 -14.49
C TYR A 199 8.24 -13.84 -14.59
N GLU A 200 8.19 -14.46 -15.77
CA GLU A 200 8.65 -15.82 -16.01
C GLU A 200 10.14 -15.98 -15.67
N HIS A 201 10.96 -15.05 -16.15
CA HIS A 201 12.40 -15.04 -15.88
C HIS A 201 12.68 -14.75 -14.41
N ILE A 202 12.03 -13.71 -13.85
CA ILE A 202 12.22 -13.33 -12.45
C ILE A 202 11.84 -14.49 -11.51
N PHE A 203 10.76 -15.22 -11.79
CA PHE A 203 10.37 -16.39 -11.01
C PHE A 203 11.34 -17.55 -11.19
N THR A 204 11.78 -17.82 -12.40
CA THR A 204 12.72 -18.91 -12.68
C THR A 204 14.05 -18.67 -11.96
N ASP A 205 14.59 -17.46 -12.06
CA ASP A 205 15.82 -17.05 -11.37
C ASP A 205 15.67 -17.13 -9.85
N PHE A 206 14.51 -16.72 -9.33
CA PHE A 206 14.21 -16.88 -7.91
C PHE A 206 14.25 -18.34 -7.49
N LEU A 207 13.55 -19.24 -8.18
CA LEU A 207 13.54 -20.67 -7.84
C LEU A 207 14.94 -21.29 -7.92
N LEU A 208 15.71 -20.94 -8.95
CA LEU A 208 17.12 -21.35 -9.09
C LEU A 208 17.96 -20.87 -7.90
N SER A 209 17.79 -19.62 -7.47
CA SER A 209 18.51 -19.07 -6.30
C SER A 209 18.24 -19.85 -5.00
N LEU A 210 17.03 -20.42 -4.85
CA LEU A 210 16.67 -21.22 -3.68
C LEU A 210 17.40 -22.56 -3.66
N VAL A 211 17.48 -23.21 -4.82
CA VAL A 211 18.20 -24.48 -4.98
C VAL A 211 19.68 -24.29 -4.68
N GLN A 212 20.30 -23.26 -5.26
CA GLN A 212 21.71 -22.94 -5.03
C GLN A 212 21.99 -22.62 -3.56
N SER A 213 21.13 -21.83 -2.90
CA SER A 213 21.25 -21.49 -1.48
C SER A 213 21.11 -22.70 -0.56
N LYS A 214 20.25 -23.67 -0.94
CA LYS A 214 20.11 -24.94 -0.22
C LYS A 214 21.36 -25.80 -0.38
N TYR A 215 21.96 -25.83 -1.57
CA TYR A 215 23.18 -26.58 -1.84
C TYR A 215 24.38 -26.01 -1.06
N LYS A 216 24.57 -24.68 -1.08
CA LYS A 216 25.64 -24.00 -0.32
C LYS A 216 25.55 -24.25 1.19
N ARG A 217 24.35 -24.21 1.78
CA ARG A 217 24.16 -24.52 3.21
C ARG A 217 24.46 -25.96 3.57
N ARG A 218 24.25 -26.91 2.67
CA ARG A 218 24.61 -28.31 2.91
C ARG A 218 26.13 -28.46 2.95
N LEU A 219 26.82 -27.86 1.98
CA LEU A 219 28.29 -27.87 1.91
C LEU A 219 28.95 -27.17 3.09
N SER A 220 28.37 -26.10 3.63
CA SER A 220 28.91 -25.40 4.81
C SER A 220 28.70 -26.12 6.14
N ASN A 221 27.78 -27.10 6.17
CA ASN A 221 27.43 -27.87 7.37
C ASN A 221 27.96 -29.31 7.30
N SER A 222 28.77 -29.62 6.29
CA SER A 222 29.48 -30.89 6.10
C SER A 222 30.95 -30.69 6.47
#